data_AF-A0A932QPK5-F1
#
_entry.id   AF-A0A932QPK5-F1
#
_cell.length_a   1.000
_cell.length_b   1.000
_cell.length_c   1.000
_cell.angle_alpha   90.00
_cell.angle_beta   90.00
_cell.angle_gamma   90.00
#
_symmetry.space_group_name_H-M   'P 1'
#
loop_
_entity.id
_entity.type
_entity.pdbx_description
1 polymer ?
#
loop_
_entity_poly.entity_id
_entity_poly.type
_entity_poly.pdbx_seq_one_letter_code
_entity_poly.pdbx_strand_id
1 'polypeptide(L)'
;MMGIMDDKVKSISRGLSSNFMGSLKAGLLTPMLERVKNDETLMLAVRADYLNIYYRGGNLIRITEKDGIFSGEFDVKYINLKAPPLKTDMQKEAEKEIASLLATKLDSSLNVKKWIDTIPLLSG
;
A
#
# COMPACT_ATOMS: atom_id res chain seq x y z
N MET A 1 -27.63 37.36 -2.48
CA MET A 1 -26.43 37.33 -3.33
C MET A 1 -25.31 36.76 -2.49
N MET A 2 -24.70 35.68 -3.00
CA MET A 2 -23.42 35.06 -2.62
C MET A 2 -23.24 34.56 -1.18
N GLY A 3 -23.29 33.23 -1.04
CA GLY A 3 -22.93 32.50 0.17
C GLY A 3 -21.42 32.53 0.40
N ILE A 4 -21.06 32.77 1.65
CA ILE A 4 -19.77 32.37 2.19
C ILE A 4 -20.00 30.95 2.70
N MET A 5 -19.78 29.96 1.84
CA MET A 5 -19.61 28.57 2.27
C MET A 5 -18.12 28.34 2.43
N ASP A 6 -17.76 28.04 3.69
CA ASP A 6 -16.43 27.76 4.17
C ASP A 6 -15.64 26.83 3.25
N ASP A 7 -14.57 27.36 2.67
CA ASP A 7 -13.46 26.55 2.20
C ASP A 7 -12.90 25.77 3.41
N LYS A 8 -13.06 24.43 3.35
CA LYS A 8 -12.50 23.39 4.24
C LYS A 8 -13.38 22.82 5.36
N VAL A 9 -14.66 22.57 5.13
CA VAL A 9 -15.27 21.40 5.80
C VAL A 9 -14.81 20.14 5.06
N LYS A 10 -13.69 19.55 5.50
CA LYS A 10 -13.33 18.19 5.10
C LYS A 10 -14.44 17.28 5.63
N SER A 11 -15.38 16.91 4.77
CA SER A 11 -16.44 15.96 5.08
C SER A 11 -15.81 14.76 5.77
N ILE A 12 -16.18 14.53 7.04
CA ILE A 12 -15.79 13.35 7.81
C ILE A 12 -16.63 12.18 7.28
N SER A 13 -16.38 11.81 6.02
CA SER A 13 -16.92 10.62 5.41
C SER A 13 -16.20 9.43 6.05
N ARG A 14 -16.96 8.49 6.62
CA ARG A 14 -16.43 7.18 7.00
C ARG A 14 -16.14 6.41 5.71
N GLY A 15 -14.92 6.53 5.20
CA GLY A 15 -14.53 5.88 3.95
C GLY A 15 -13.36 6.57 3.26
N LEU A 16 -12.83 5.90 2.24
CA LEU A 16 -11.78 6.44 1.38
C LEU A 16 -12.22 7.74 0.71
N SER A 17 -11.28 8.66 0.51
CA SER A 17 -11.55 9.89 -0.22
C SER A 17 -11.97 9.63 -1.67
N SER A 18 -12.61 10.60 -2.31
CA SER A 18 -12.93 10.53 -3.74
C SER A 18 -11.69 10.33 -4.60
N ASN A 19 -10.58 10.99 -4.25
CA ASN A 19 -9.28 10.84 -4.92
C ASN A 19 -8.78 9.39 -4.82
N PHE A 20 -8.87 8.81 -3.63
CA PHE A 20 -8.47 7.42 -3.40
C PHE A 20 -9.35 6.46 -4.23
N MET A 21 -10.68 6.62 -4.15
CA MET A 21 -11.61 5.80 -4.93
C MET A 21 -11.41 5.93 -6.45
N GLY A 22 -11.11 7.14 -6.94
CA GLY A 22 -10.77 7.37 -8.34
C GLY A 22 -9.49 6.66 -8.75
N SER A 23 -8.45 6.76 -7.91
CA SER A 23 -7.15 6.12 -8.13
C SER A 23 -7.24 4.59 -8.18
N LEU A 24 -8.12 3.99 -7.38
CA LEU A 24 -8.39 2.54 -7.41
C LEU A 24 -9.14 2.06 -8.66
N LYS A 25 -10.04 2.89 -9.19
CA LYS A 25 -10.92 2.49 -10.31
C LYS A 25 -10.28 2.66 -11.68
N ALA A 26 -9.56 3.76 -11.87
CA ALA A 26 -9.01 4.14 -13.17
C ALA A 26 -7.67 4.91 -13.08
N GLY A 27 -7.07 5.01 -11.89
CA GLY A 27 -5.84 5.76 -11.68
C GLY A 27 -4.69 4.89 -11.23
N LEU A 28 -3.79 5.51 -10.47
CA LEU A 28 -2.47 4.98 -10.15
C LEU A 28 -2.49 3.64 -9.40
N LEU A 29 -3.53 3.40 -8.59
CA LEU A 29 -3.66 2.18 -7.78
C LEU A 29 -4.42 1.04 -8.49
N THR A 30 -4.93 1.27 -9.71
CA THR A 30 -5.64 0.24 -10.49
C THR A 30 -4.85 -1.07 -10.61
N PRO A 31 -3.53 -1.04 -10.95
CA PRO A 31 -2.74 -2.27 -11.05
C PRO A 31 -2.63 -3.04 -9.72
N MET A 32 -2.59 -2.35 -8.57
CA MET A 32 -2.59 -3.02 -7.26
C MET A 32 -3.93 -3.72 -7.00
N LEU A 33 -5.03 -3.08 -7.36
CA LEU A 33 -6.36 -3.67 -7.22
C LEU A 33 -6.50 -4.91 -8.11
N GLU A 34 -6.01 -4.88 -9.35
CA GLU A 34 -5.98 -6.03 -10.24
C GLU A 34 -5.13 -7.18 -9.68
N ARG A 35 -3.95 -6.87 -9.13
CA ARG A 35 -3.08 -7.87 -8.49
C ARG A 35 -3.77 -8.59 -7.33
N VAL A 36 -4.54 -7.87 -6.51
CA VAL A 36 -5.31 -8.47 -5.41
C VAL A 36 -6.48 -9.31 -5.96
N LYS A 37 -7.21 -8.80 -6.96
CA LYS A 37 -8.34 -9.54 -7.56
C LYS A 37 -7.92 -10.87 -8.19
N ASN A 38 -6.71 -10.95 -8.73
CA ASN A 38 -6.19 -12.12 -9.44
C ASN A 38 -5.41 -13.09 -8.53
N ASP A 39 -5.34 -12.87 -7.21
CA ASP A 39 -4.62 -13.74 -6.27
C ASP A 39 -5.43 -13.99 -5.01
N GLU A 40 -5.93 -15.22 -4.90
CA GLU A 40 -6.78 -15.68 -3.80
C GLU A 40 -6.07 -15.70 -2.44
N THR A 41 -4.74 -15.59 -2.40
CA THR A 41 -3.96 -15.53 -1.17
C THR A 41 -3.87 -14.12 -0.59
N LEU A 42 -4.26 -13.11 -1.38
CA LEU A 42 -4.31 -11.71 -0.98
C LEU A 42 -5.72 -11.28 -0.59
N MET A 43 -5.78 -10.35 0.36
CA MET A 43 -7.03 -9.72 0.77
C MET A 43 -6.85 -8.23 0.91
N LEU A 44 -7.69 -7.44 0.26
CA LEU A 44 -7.75 -6.00 0.45
C LEU A 44 -8.80 -5.66 1.49
N ALA A 45 -8.44 -4.78 2.44
CA ALA A 45 -9.35 -4.28 3.45
C ALA A 45 -9.37 -2.76 3.45
N VAL A 46 -10.57 -2.18 3.32
CA VAL A 46 -10.80 -0.76 3.53
C VAL A 46 -10.92 -0.50 5.03
N ARG A 47 -10.22 0.52 5.53
CA ARG A 47 -10.20 0.93 6.94
C ARG A 47 -10.28 2.44 7.01
N ALA A 48 -11.39 2.99 7.48
CA ALA A 48 -11.62 4.43 7.58
C ALA A 48 -11.15 5.18 6.32
N ASP A 49 -9.94 5.74 6.34
CA ASP A 49 -9.30 6.55 5.29
C ASP A 49 -8.08 5.89 4.61
N TYR A 50 -7.79 4.62 4.88
CA TYR A 50 -6.67 3.87 4.30
C TYR A 50 -7.07 2.46 3.83
N LEU A 51 -6.14 1.82 3.12
CA LEU A 51 -6.24 0.42 2.72
C LEU A 51 -5.15 -0.40 3.38
N ASN A 52 -5.47 -1.66 3.65
CA ASN A 52 -4.46 -2.70 3.87
C ASN A 52 -4.59 -3.78 2.80
N ILE A 53 -3.45 -4.36 2.42
CA ILE A 53 -3.37 -5.62 1.69
C ILE A 53 -2.77 -6.64 2.65
N TYR A 54 -3.49 -7.73 2.87
CA TYR A 54 -3.09 -8.84 3.70
C TYR A 54 -2.64 -10.00 2.82
N TYR A 55 -1.68 -10.78 3.30
CA TYR A 55 -1.34 -12.11 2.77
C TYR A 55 -1.43 -13.14 3.90
N ARG A 56 -2.24 -14.18 3.71
CA ARG A 56 -2.44 -15.30 4.66
C ARG A 56 -2.59 -14.87 6.14
N GLY A 57 -3.38 -13.83 6.38
CA GLY A 57 -3.72 -13.35 7.72
C GLY A 57 -2.75 -12.31 8.31
N GLY A 58 -1.63 -12.03 7.66
CA GLY A 58 -0.72 -10.95 8.05
C GLY A 58 -0.91 -9.70 7.19
N ASN A 59 -0.85 -8.52 7.82
CA ASN A 59 -0.88 -7.25 7.12
C ASN A 59 0.43 -7.09 6.33
N LEU A 60 0.38 -7.01 5.02
CA LEU A 60 1.58 -6.93 4.18
C LEU A 60 1.90 -5.47 3.81
N ILE A 61 0.90 -4.75 3.29
CA ILE A 61 1.03 -3.37 2.82
C ILE A 61 -0.11 -2.54 3.41
N ARG A 62 0.21 -1.35 3.90
CA ARG A 62 -0.73 -0.27 4.17
C ARG A 62 -0.59 0.82 3.11
N ILE A 63 -1.70 1.31 2.58
CA ILE A 63 -1.73 2.43 1.63
C ILE A 63 -2.54 3.56 2.22
N THR A 64 -1.92 4.73 2.35
CA THR A 64 -2.54 5.98 2.80
C THR A 64 -2.58 7.00 1.68
N GLU A 65 -3.51 7.96 1.78
CA GLU A 65 -3.60 9.10 0.88
C GLU A 65 -3.57 10.38 1.71
N LYS A 66 -2.74 11.34 1.28
CA LYS A 66 -2.68 12.68 1.86
C LYS A 66 -2.55 13.69 0.73
N ASP A 67 -3.52 14.58 0.63
CA ASP A 67 -3.55 15.67 -0.36
C ASP A 67 -3.37 15.18 -1.81
N GLY A 68 -3.99 14.03 -2.15
CA GLY A 68 -3.89 13.39 -3.47
C GLY A 68 -2.62 12.56 -3.70
N ILE A 69 -1.70 12.54 -2.72
CA ILE A 69 -0.46 11.79 -2.80
C ILE A 69 -0.62 10.46 -2.05
N PHE A 70 -0.36 9.36 -2.74
CA PHE A 70 -0.42 8.02 -2.17
C PHE A 70 0.93 7.60 -1.60
N SER A 71 0.90 6.98 -0.43
CA SER A 71 2.07 6.40 0.23
C SER A 71 1.78 4.96 0.62
N GLY A 72 2.73 4.08 0.35
CA GLY A 72 2.69 2.70 0.80
C GLY A 72 3.64 2.51 1.98
N GLU A 73 3.27 1.65 2.91
CA GLU A 73 4.12 1.19 4.01
C GLU A 73 4.03 -0.33 4.10
N PHE A 74 5.16 -1.02 4.17
CA PHE A 74 5.16 -2.44 4.49
C PHE A 74 5.11 -2.65 6.00
N ASP A 75 4.37 -3.67 6.44
CA ASP A 75 4.35 -4.02 7.86
C ASP A 75 5.64 -4.77 8.22
N VAL A 76 6.56 -4.05 8.87
CA VAL A 76 7.84 -4.63 9.32
C VAL A 76 7.65 -5.82 10.26
N LYS A 77 6.52 -5.91 10.98
CA LYS A 77 6.23 -7.07 11.84
C LYS A 77 5.95 -8.29 10.97
N TYR A 78 5.23 -8.10 9.87
CA TYR A 78 5.00 -9.19 8.91
C TYR A 78 6.30 -9.68 8.28
N ILE A 79 7.18 -8.76 7.88
CA ILE A 79 8.47 -9.09 7.26
C ILE A 79 9.38 -9.82 8.27
N ASN A 80 9.45 -9.35 9.51
CA ASN A 80 10.31 -9.94 10.53
C ASN A 80 9.82 -11.32 11.04
N LEU A 81 8.55 -11.67 10.85
CA LEU A 81 8.01 -12.98 11.24
C LEU A 81 8.46 -14.13 10.31
N LYS A 82 9.03 -13.82 9.12
CA LYS A 82 9.48 -14.83 8.14
C LYS A 82 11.00 -15.07 8.12
N ALA A 83 11.78 -14.32 8.89
CA ALA A 83 13.22 -14.47 8.93
C ALA A 83 13.67 -15.51 10.00
N PRO A 84 14.51 -16.50 9.65
CA PRO A 84 15.18 -17.32 10.65
C PRO A 84 16.04 -16.45 11.60
N PRO A 85 16.26 -16.87 12.85
CA PRO A 85 17.00 -16.09 13.85
C PRO A 85 18.50 -15.86 13.54
N LEU A 86 19.02 -16.48 12.48
CA LEU A 86 20.40 -16.29 12.01
C LEU A 86 20.40 -15.93 10.53
N LYS A 87 20.70 -14.67 10.21
CA LYS A 87 20.81 -14.16 8.83
C LYS A 87 22.28 -14.11 8.41
N THR A 88 22.60 -14.70 7.25
CA THR A 88 23.92 -14.55 6.61
C THR A 88 24.10 -13.11 6.07
N ASP A 89 25.33 -12.69 5.80
CA ASP A 89 25.58 -11.33 5.28
C ASP A 89 24.94 -11.09 3.89
N MET A 90 24.80 -12.15 3.10
CA MET A 90 24.08 -12.12 1.82
C MET A 90 22.57 -11.88 2.01
N GLN A 91 21.98 -12.46 3.07
CA GLN A 91 20.57 -12.23 3.41
C GLN A 91 20.34 -10.81 3.95
N LYS A 92 21.30 -10.24 4.71
CA LYS A 92 21.22 -8.86 5.18
C LYS A 92 21.26 -7.85 4.04
N GLU A 93 22.11 -8.08 3.03
CA GLU A 93 22.19 -7.18 1.87
C GLU A 93 20.92 -7.26 1.01
N ALA A 94 20.40 -8.48 0.76
CA ALA A 94 19.12 -8.65 0.08
C ALA A 94 17.97 -7.97 0.83
N GLU A 95 17.94 -8.06 2.17
CA GLU A 95 16.95 -7.34 2.98
C GLU A 95 17.10 -5.84 2.92
N LYS A 96 18.31 -5.32 2.81
CA LYS A 96 18.58 -3.89 2.69
C LYS A 96 18.17 -3.36 1.31
N GLU A 97 18.42 -4.11 0.25
CA GLU A 97 17.93 -3.82 -1.10
C GLU A 97 16.40 -3.88 -1.18
N ILE A 98 15.80 -4.92 -0.60
CA ILE A 98 14.35 -5.02 -0.44
C ILE A 98 13.87 -3.80 0.36
N ALA A 99 14.37 -3.53 1.56
CA ALA A 99 13.97 -2.38 2.40
C ALA A 99 14.11 -1.01 1.68
N SER A 100 15.15 -0.84 0.86
CA SER A 100 15.33 0.35 0.03
C SER A 100 14.25 0.47 -1.06
N LEU A 101 13.89 -0.64 -1.72
CA LEU A 101 12.74 -0.71 -2.63
C LEU A 101 11.42 -0.46 -1.90
N LEU A 102 11.27 -1.02 -0.70
CA LEU A 102 10.09 -0.90 0.18
C LEU A 102 9.89 0.54 0.73
N ALA A 103 10.91 1.40 0.67
CA ALA A 103 10.84 2.80 1.13
C ALA A 103 10.33 3.79 0.05
N THR A 104 9.94 3.30 -1.12
CA THR A 104 9.47 4.15 -2.23
C THR A 104 7.99 4.48 -2.11
N LYS A 105 7.59 5.71 -2.50
CA LYS A 105 6.18 6.13 -2.50
C LYS A 105 5.40 5.52 -3.67
N LEU A 106 4.08 5.45 -3.53
CA LEU A 106 3.16 5.09 -4.62
C LEU A 106 2.82 6.34 -5.44
N ASP A 107 3.83 6.96 -6.05
CA ASP A 107 3.73 8.25 -6.74
C ASP A 107 3.88 8.16 -8.27
N SER A 108 4.20 6.97 -8.79
CA SER A 108 4.38 6.71 -10.22
C SER A 108 4.03 5.28 -10.58
N SER A 109 3.65 5.05 -11.84
CA SER A 109 3.33 3.71 -12.35
C SER A 109 4.51 2.74 -12.20
N LEU A 110 5.74 3.23 -12.36
CA LEU A 110 6.96 2.48 -12.12
C LEU A 110 7.05 2.00 -10.66
N ASN A 111 6.82 2.89 -9.70
CA ASN A 111 6.88 2.53 -8.29
C ASN A 111 5.73 1.59 -7.91
N VAL A 112 4.50 1.84 -8.39
CA VAL A 112 3.38 0.89 -8.21
C VAL A 112 3.72 -0.50 -8.72
N LYS A 113 4.33 -0.61 -9.90
CA LYS A 113 4.77 -1.89 -10.45
C LYS A 113 5.81 -2.57 -9.56
N LYS A 114 6.82 -1.81 -9.07
CA LYS A 114 7.82 -2.34 -8.14
C LYS A 114 7.17 -2.96 -6.89
N TRP A 115 6.19 -2.26 -6.30
CA TRP A 115 5.43 -2.74 -5.15
C TRP A 115 4.69 -4.05 -5.44
N ILE A 116 4.04 -4.15 -6.60
CA ILE A 116 3.33 -5.37 -7.03
C ILE A 116 4.31 -6.53 -7.21
N ASP A 117 5.44 -6.30 -7.86
CA ASP A 117 6.46 -7.31 -8.13
C ASP A 117 7.16 -7.78 -6.84
N THR A 118 7.10 -7.01 -5.76
CA THR A 118 7.64 -7.41 -4.45
C THR A 118 6.70 -8.31 -3.65
N ILE A 119 5.39 -8.31 -3.93
CA ILE A 119 4.42 -9.11 -3.17
C ILE A 119 4.81 -10.59 -3.15
N PRO A 120 5.12 -11.26 -4.30
CA PRO A 120 5.58 -12.65 -4.31
C PRO A 120 6.83 -12.91 -3.46
N LEU A 121 7.75 -11.96 -3.39
CA LEU A 121 9.01 -12.11 -2.63
C LEU A 121 8.77 -12.11 -1.12
N LEU A 122 7.80 -11.32 -0.66
CA LEU A 122 7.42 -11.25 0.75
C LEU A 122 6.42 -12.33 1.14
N SER A 123 5.73 -12.88 0.16
CA SER A 123 4.69 -13.87 0.35
C SER A 123 5.16 -15.32 0.22
N GLY A 124 6.42 -15.54 -0.20
CA GLY A 124 7.11 -16.84 -0.20
C GLY A 124 6.94 -17.66 1.07
#